data_AF-A0A535JI37-F1
#
_entry.id   AF-A0A535JI37-F1
#
_cell.length_a   1.000
_cell.length_b   1.000
_cell.length_c   1.000
_cell.angle_alpha   90.00
_cell.angle_beta   90.00
_cell.angle_gamma   90.00
#
_symmetry.space_group_name_H-M   'P 1'
#
loop_
_entity.id
_entity.type
_entity.pdbx_description
1 polymer ?
#
loop_
_entity_poly.entity_id
_entity_poly.type
_entity_poly.pdbx_seq_one_letter_code
_entity_poly.pdbx_strand_id
1 'polypeptide(L)'
;RILFKTRNSDRWSDANAPFTRDFTTLNASAAKWCIDHGVKLVGIDYLSIEPQGPEKAGYPVHKTLLAANVVIVETLDLRAVEPGTYELICAPLKILDGDGAPARVFLISR
;
A
#
# COMPACT_ATOMS: atom_id res chain seq x y z
N ARG A 1 7.35 -9.66 -1.33
CA ARG A 1 6.26 -8.78 -0.84
C ARG A 1 6.94 -7.69 -0.04
N ILE A 2 6.54 -6.43 -0.17
CA ILE A 2 7.18 -5.30 0.49
C ILE A 2 6.09 -4.40 1.07
N LEU A 3 6.26 -3.98 2.32
CA LEU A 3 5.40 -2.99 2.96
C LEU A 3 6.24 -1.75 3.25
N PHE A 4 5.76 -0.58 2.87
CA PHE A 4 6.43 0.69 3.12
C PHE A 4 5.86 1.33 4.39
N LYS A 5 6.63 1.27 5.48
CA LYS A 5 6.44 2.15 6.64
C LYS A 5 7.10 3.49 6.33
N THR A 6 6.33 4.56 6.45
CA THR A 6 6.72 5.93 6.13
C THR A 6 6.27 6.87 7.25
N ARG A 7 6.48 8.18 7.09
CA ARG A 7 5.90 9.21 7.98
C ARG A 7 4.37 9.20 8.00
N ASN A 8 3.72 8.51 7.06
CA ASN A 8 2.26 8.47 6.99
C ASN A 8 1.67 7.70 8.17
N SER A 9 2.36 6.67 8.69
CA SER A 9 1.93 5.89 9.85
C SER A 9 1.55 6.77 11.04
N ASP A 10 2.31 7.83 11.30
CA ASP A 10 2.07 8.73 12.45
C ASP A 10 0.70 9.40 12.39
N ARG A 11 0.11 9.53 11.20
CA ARG A 11 -1.22 10.14 11.00
C ARG A 11 -2.34 9.32 11.61
N TRP A 12 -2.14 8.01 11.79
CA TRP A 12 -3.14 7.16 12.44
C TRP A 12 -3.25 7.40 13.95
N SER A 13 -2.37 8.23 14.54
CA SER A 13 -2.48 8.66 15.95
C SER A 13 -3.77 9.43 16.25
N ASP A 14 -4.34 10.09 15.24
CA ASP A 14 -5.65 10.74 15.31
C ASP A 14 -6.55 10.22 14.18
N ALA A 15 -7.53 9.40 14.53
CA ALA A 15 -8.48 8.84 13.58
C ALA A 15 -9.39 9.90 12.94
N ASN A 16 -9.47 11.11 13.52
CA ASN A 16 -10.26 12.23 13.01
C ASN A 16 -9.42 13.25 12.25
N ALA A 17 -8.12 13.01 12.08
CA ALA A 17 -7.25 13.91 11.33
C ALA A 17 -7.79 14.08 9.90
N PRO A 18 -7.85 15.33 9.38
CA PRO A 18 -8.34 15.56 8.03
C PRO A 18 -7.42 14.90 7.00
N PHE A 19 -8.02 14.47 5.89
CA PHE A 19 -7.26 14.01 4.73
C PHE A 19 -6.28 15.10 4.27
N THR A 20 -5.06 14.69 3.91
CA THR A 20 -4.06 15.55 3.28
C THR A 20 -3.51 14.91 2.03
N ARG A 21 -3.17 15.76 1.05
CA ARG A 21 -2.42 15.36 -0.15
C ARG A 21 -0.91 15.34 0.08
N ASP A 22 -0.44 15.89 1.20
CA ASP A 22 0.96 15.79 1.62
C ASP A 22 1.21 14.49 2.40
N PHE A 23 1.44 13.43 1.63
CA PHE A 23 1.80 12.12 2.15
C PHE A 23 2.89 11.49 1.28
N THR A 24 3.64 10.56 1.85
CA THR A 24 4.67 9.80 1.12
C THR A 24 3.98 8.81 0.19
N THR A 25 4.47 8.73 -1.05
CA THR A 25 3.91 7.89 -2.12
C THR A 25 4.97 7.19 -2.94
N LEU A 26 4.58 6.18 -3.71
CA LEU A 26 5.44 5.64 -4.76
C LEU A 26 5.39 6.52 -6.02
N ASN A 27 6.48 6.46 -6.78
CA ASN A 27 6.56 6.99 -8.14
C ASN A 27 6.72 5.85 -9.14
N ALA A 28 6.72 6.18 -10.44
CA ALA A 28 6.82 5.19 -11.51
C ALA A 28 8.10 4.35 -11.45
N SER A 29 9.25 4.94 -11.07
CA SER A 29 10.51 4.19 -10.94
C SER A 29 10.46 3.17 -9.79
N ALA A 30 9.82 3.50 -8.67
CA ALA A 30 9.64 2.57 -7.55
C ALA A 30 8.70 1.41 -7.93
N ALA A 31 7.62 1.69 -8.66
CA ALA A 31 6.72 0.67 -9.18
C ALA A 31 7.44 -0.29 -10.13
N LYS A 32 8.21 0.26 -11.09
CA LYS A 32 9.01 -0.54 -12.02
C LYS A 32 10.03 -1.40 -11.29
N TRP A 33 10.73 -0.82 -10.31
CA TRP A 33 11.70 -1.57 -9.50
C TRP A 33 11.05 -2.76 -8.80
N CYS A 34 9.85 -2.59 -8.21
CA CYS A 34 9.13 -3.69 -7.59
C CYS A 34 8.84 -4.84 -8.57
N ILE A 35 8.43 -4.51 -9.79
CA ILE A 35 8.14 -5.49 -10.85
C ILE A 35 9.41 -6.22 -11.27
N ASP A 36 10.48 -5.47 -11.57
CA ASP A 36 11.77 -6.02 -12.02
C ASP A 36 12.38 -6.98 -10.97
N HIS A 37 12.06 -6.79 -9.69
CA HIS A 37 12.54 -7.63 -8.58
C HIS A 37 11.52 -8.69 -8.13
N GLY A 38 10.47 -8.93 -8.93
CA GLY A 38 9.51 -10.02 -8.70
C GLY A 38 8.62 -9.83 -7.46
N VAL A 39 8.45 -8.59 -6.99
CA VAL A 39 7.55 -8.28 -5.87
C VAL A 39 6.12 -8.63 -6.25
N LYS A 40 5.44 -9.43 -5.42
CA LYS A 40 4.06 -9.88 -5.64
C LYS A 40 2.98 -9.06 -4.95
N LEU A 41 3.39 -8.26 -3.97
CA LEU A 41 2.50 -7.40 -3.19
C LEU A 41 3.29 -6.19 -2.69
N VAL A 42 2.70 -5.00 -2.84
CA VAL A 42 3.17 -3.74 -2.28
C VAL A 42 2.14 -3.21 -1.30
N GLY A 43 2.53 -3.00 -0.06
CA GLY A 43 1.71 -2.34 0.95
C GLY A 43 2.17 -0.92 1.25
N ILE A 44 1.24 -0.02 1.52
CA ILE A 44 1.52 1.35 1.95
C ILE A 44 0.69 1.73 3.18
N ASP A 45 1.27 2.56 4.03
CA ASP A 45 0.72 2.98 5.30
C ASP A 45 -0.13 4.26 5.24
N TYR A 46 -0.84 4.47 4.12
CA TYR A 46 -1.78 5.58 3.97
C TYR A 46 -2.94 5.28 3.02
N LEU A 47 -3.84 6.26 2.87
CA LEU A 47 -5.05 6.20 2.07
C LEU A 47 -4.84 5.99 0.57
N SER A 48 -3.61 6.15 0.05
CA SER A 48 -3.28 5.76 -1.32
C SER A 48 -1.78 5.46 -1.51
N ILE A 49 -1.44 4.65 -2.51
CA ILE A 49 -0.06 4.36 -2.95
C ILE A 49 0.55 5.46 -3.82
N GLU A 50 -0.28 6.33 -4.41
CA GLU A 50 0.15 7.45 -5.25
C GLU A 50 -0.68 8.72 -5.00
N PRO A 51 -0.19 9.91 -5.38
CA PRO A 51 -0.92 11.17 -5.21
C PRO A 51 -2.26 11.16 -5.93
N GLN A 52 -3.29 11.66 -5.25
CA GLN A 52 -4.64 11.79 -5.79
C GLN A 52 -4.83 13.15 -6.47
N GLY A 53 -5.44 13.15 -7.67
CA GLY A 53 -5.89 14.38 -8.34
C GLY A 53 -5.47 14.51 -9.80
N PRO A 54 -5.92 15.57 -10.50
CA PRO A 54 -5.63 15.82 -11.93
C PRO A 54 -4.13 15.96 -12.23
N GLU A 55 -3.34 16.19 -11.18
CA GLU A 55 -1.90 16.39 -11.17
C GLU A 55 -1.13 15.11 -11.55
N LYS A 56 -1.79 13.95 -11.49
CA LYS A 56 -1.30 12.69 -12.05
C LYS A 56 -2.34 12.06 -12.95
N ALA A 57 -2.19 12.28 -14.25
CA ALA A 57 -3.06 11.71 -15.27
C ALA A 57 -3.10 10.16 -15.16
N GLY A 58 -4.22 9.64 -14.66
CA GLY A 58 -4.60 8.24 -14.82
C GLY A 58 -3.90 7.22 -13.92
N TYR A 59 -3.44 7.58 -12.72
CA TYR A 59 -2.94 6.65 -11.69
C TYR A 59 -1.88 5.64 -12.20
N PRO A 60 -0.74 6.12 -12.70
CA PRO A 60 0.28 5.27 -13.31
C PRO A 60 0.84 4.21 -12.37
N VAL A 61 1.00 4.49 -11.07
CA VAL A 61 1.56 3.50 -10.13
C VAL A 61 0.60 2.33 -9.95
N HIS A 62 -0.68 2.59 -9.73
CA HIS A 62 -1.71 1.55 -9.66
C HIS A 62 -1.72 0.72 -10.94
N LYS A 63 -1.82 1.38 -12.10
CA LYS A 63 -1.90 0.69 -13.39
C LYS A 63 -0.67 -0.17 -13.66
N THR A 64 0.52 0.35 -13.42
CA THR A 64 1.77 -0.39 -13.62
C THR A 64 1.85 -1.62 -12.71
N LEU A 65 1.54 -1.49 -11.42
CA LEU A 65 1.58 -2.61 -10.48
C LEU A 65 0.51 -3.66 -10.78
N LEU A 66 -0.75 -3.23 -10.97
CA LEU A 66 -1.87 -4.14 -11.22
C LEU A 66 -1.76 -4.85 -12.58
N ALA A 67 -1.29 -4.17 -13.63
CA ALA A 67 -1.03 -4.81 -14.92
C ALA A 67 0.05 -5.91 -14.83
N ALA A 68 0.95 -5.82 -13.85
CA ALA A 68 1.96 -6.83 -13.56
C ALA A 68 1.51 -7.87 -12.51
N ASN A 69 0.22 -7.91 -12.15
CA ASN A 69 -0.34 -8.78 -11.10
C ASN A 69 0.30 -8.57 -9.72
N VAL A 70 0.76 -7.35 -9.42
CA VAL A 70 1.23 -6.98 -8.09
C VAL A 70 0.06 -6.45 -7.27
N VAL A 71 -0.26 -7.14 -6.18
CA VAL A 71 -1.35 -6.73 -5.28
C VAL A 71 -0.97 -5.46 -4.53
N ILE A 72 -1.91 -4.53 -4.39
CA ILE A 72 -1.75 -3.30 -3.61
C ILE A 72 -2.53 -3.46 -2.30
N VAL A 73 -1.91 -3.09 -1.17
CA VAL A 73 -2.58 -3.04 0.13
C VAL A 73 -2.40 -1.65 0.72
N GLU A 74 -3.48 -0.90 0.81
CA GLU A 74 -3.47 0.47 1.34
C GLU A 74 -3.97 0.50 2.78
N THR A 75 -3.85 1.64 3.43
CA THR A 75 -4.36 1.89 4.80
C THR A 75 -3.75 1.00 5.88
N LEU A 76 -2.52 0.53 5.67
CA LEU A 76 -1.82 -0.24 6.70
C LEU A 76 -1.47 0.64 7.90
N ASP A 77 -1.79 0.16 9.10
CA ASP A 77 -1.27 0.73 10.33
C ASP A 77 0.05 0.04 10.70
N LEU A 78 1.16 0.71 10.43
CA LEU A 78 2.51 0.21 10.71
C LEU A 78 3.19 0.93 11.88
N ARG A 79 2.47 1.75 12.66
CA ARG A 79 3.04 2.55 13.76
C ARG A 79 3.86 1.71 14.73
N ALA A 80 3.26 0.61 15.21
CA ALA A 80 3.85 -0.31 16.17
C ALA A 80 4.73 -1.42 15.55
N VAL A 81 5.05 -1.32 14.25
CA VAL A 81 5.81 -2.34 13.52
C VAL A 81 7.25 -1.88 13.34
N GLU A 82 8.21 -2.65 13.85
CA GLU A 82 9.63 -2.42 13.60
C GLU A 82 10.05 -2.91 12.21
N PRO A 83 10.99 -2.25 11.52
CA PRO A 83 11.51 -2.73 10.24
C PRO A 83 12.10 -4.14 10.35
N GLY A 84 11.75 -5.03 9.42
CA GLY A 84 12.25 -6.40 9.46
C GLY A 84 11.51 -7.33 8.52
N THR A 85 11.77 -8.63 8.68
CA THR A 85 11.10 -9.68 7.91
C THR A 85 9.99 -10.30 8.75
N TYR A 86 8.80 -10.37 8.15
CA TYR A 86 7.60 -10.92 8.78
C TYR A 86 6.94 -11.92 7.85
N GLU A 87 6.15 -12.81 8.43
CA GLU A 87 5.10 -13.49 7.68
C GLU A 87 3.88 -12.55 7.56
N LEU A 88 3.43 -12.33 6.33
CA LEU A 88 2.27 -11.50 6.02
C LEU A 88 1.05 -12.37 5.79
N ILE A 89 -0.01 -12.15 6.57
CA ILE A 89 -1.35 -12.65 6.31
C ILE A 89 -2.19 -11.49 5.81
N CYS A 90 -2.75 -11.60 4.60
CA CYS A 90 -3.71 -10.66 4.04
C CYS A 90 -4.99 -11.44 3.67
N ALA A 91 -6.05 -11.25 4.45
CA ALA A 91 -7.31 -11.98 4.30
C ALA A 91 -8.43 -11.05 3.82
N PRO A 92 -8.56 -10.82 2.49
CA PRO A 92 -9.65 -10.04 1.92
C PRO A 92 -10.98 -10.79 1.96
N LEU A 93 -12.09 -10.05 1.99
CA LEU A 93 -13.40 -10.63 1.74
C LEU A 93 -13.47 -11.22 0.32
N LYS A 94 -14.14 -12.36 0.18
CA LYS A 94 -14.37 -13.01 -1.12
C LYS A 94 -15.57 -12.39 -1.83
N ILE A 95 -15.34 -11.27 -2.50
CA ILE A 95 -16.36 -10.56 -3.29
C ILE A 95 -16.38 -11.13 -4.71
N LEU A 96 -17.56 -11.56 -5.19
CA LEU A 96 -17.74 -12.02 -6.57
C LEU A 96 -17.44 -10.86 -7.52
N ASP A 97 -16.57 -11.09 -8.49
CA ASP A 97 -16.13 -10.11 -9.51
C ASP A 97 -15.58 -8.78 -8.93
N GLY A 98 -15.11 -8.81 -7.68
CA GLY A 98 -14.50 -7.64 -7.03
C GLY A 98 -13.10 -7.32 -7.54
N ASP A 99 -12.81 -6.04 -7.70
CA ASP A 99 -11.47 -5.50 -8.02
C ASP A 99 -10.58 -5.30 -6.77
N GLY A 100 -11.22 -5.31 -5.60
CA GLY A 100 -10.58 -5.24 -4.29
C GLY A 100 -11.59 -5.54 -3.19
N ALA A 101 -11.08 -5.67 -1.95
CA ALA A 101 -11.91 -5.88 -0.78
C ALA A 101 -11.18 -5.38 0.48
N PRO A 102 -11.91 -4.96 1.52
CA PRO A 102 -11.31 -4.77 2.82
C PRO A 102 -10.72 -6.10 3.29
N ALA A 103 -9.54 -6.01 3.91
CA ALA A 103 -8.80 -7.17 4.38
C ALA A 103 -8.38 -6.98 5.82
N ARG A 104 -8.46 -8.07 6.60
CA ARG A 104 -7.75 -8.12 7.87
C ARG A 104 -6.31 -8.54 7.58
N VAL A 105 -5.38 -7.61 7.83
CA VAL A 105 -3.95 -7.82 7.61
C VAL A 105 -3.26 -8.03 8.96
N PHE A 106 -2.39 -9.03 9.04
CA PHE A 106 -1.56 -9.33 10.20
C PHE A 106 -0.11 -9.58 9.77
N LEU A 107 0.82 -9.20 10.66
CA LEU A 107 2.22 -9.54 10.59
C LEU A 107 2.56 -10.48 11.74
N ILE A 108 3.25 -11.58 11.43
CA ILE A 108 3.76 -12.52 12.42
C ILE A 108 5.28 -12.42 12.38
N SER A 109 5.89 -12.08 13.52
CA SER A 109 7.34 -12.06 13.68
C SER A 109 7.89 -13.49 13.53
N ARG A 110 9.02 -13.62 12.84
CA ARG A 110 9.75 -14.88 12.76
C ARG A 110 10.77 -15.00 13.88
#